data_AF-T1GR04-F1
#
_entry.id   AF-T1GR04-F1
#
_cell.length_a   1.000
_cell.length_b   1.000
_cell.length_c   1.000
_cell.angle_alpha   90.00
_cell.angle_beta   90.00
_cell.angle_gamma   90.00
#
_symmetry.space_group_name_H-M   'P 1'
#
loop_
_entity.id
_entity.type
_entity.pdbx_description
1 polymer ?
#
loop_
_entity_poly.entity_id
_entity_poly.type
_entity_poly.pdbx_seq_one_letter_code
_entity_poly.pdbx_strand_id
1 'polypeptide(L)' 'MIKDVLHKICNPHGQVLRIVIFKKNGVQAMVEFDSLDAATRARDNLNGADIYSGCCTLKIDYAK' A
#
# COMPACT_ATOMS: atom_id res chain seq x y z
N MET A 1 -9.82 6.22 7.65
CA MET A 1 -8.56 6.98 7.83
C MET A 1 -7.40 6.33 7.09
N ILE A 2 -7.08 5.05 7.29
CA ILE A 2 -5.92 4.42 6.59
C ILE A 2 -6.11 4.23 5.07
N LYS A 3 -7.35 4.07 4.60
CA LYS A 3 -7.67 3.96 3.17
C LYS A 3 -7.23 5.19 2.37
N ASP A 4 -7.38 6.36 2.97
CA ASP A 4 -7.08 7.64 2.31
C ASP A 4 -5.58 7.82 2.19
N VAL A 5 -4.85 7.45 3.25
CA VAL A 5 -3.39 7.42 3.26
C VAL A 5 -2.86 6.45 2.20
N LEU A 6 -3.34 5.21 2.17
CA LEU A 6 -2.99 4.23 1.14
C LEU A 6 -3.27 4.76 -0.26
N HIS A 7 -4.42 5.38 -0.49
CA HIS A 7 -4.73 5.97 -1.78
C HIS A 7 -3.76 7.10 -2.12
N LYS A 8 -3.46 8.01 -1.19
CA LYS A 8 -2.54 9.14 -1.38
C LYS A 8 -1.11 8.70 -1.69
N ILE A 9 -0.59 7.71 -0.97
CA ILE A 9 0.77 7.21 -1.17
C ILE A 9 0.88 6.34 -2.43
N CYS A 10 -0.17 5.61 -2.81
CA CYS A 10 -0.17 4.75 -3.99
C CYS A 10 -0.46 5.51 -5.29
N ASN A 11 -1.28 6.56 -5.25
CA ASN A 11 -1.66 7.38 -6.41
C ASN A 11 -0.49 7.93 -7.26
N PRO A 12 0.65 8.39 -6.68
CA PRO A 12 1.79 8.81 -7.49
C PRO A 12 2.53 7.64 -8.17
N HIS A 13 2.33 6.40 -7.72
CA HIS A 13 2.99 5.21 -8.30
C HIS A 13 2.16 4.53 -9.39
N GLY A 14 0.84 4.71 -9.39
CA GLY A 14 -0.05 4.28 -10.47
C GLY A 14 -1.52 4.36 -10.09
N GLN A 15 -2.40 3.94 -11.02
CA GLN A 15 -3.83 4.07 -10.82
C GLN A 15 -4.35 2.95 -9.92
N VAL A 16 -4.87 3.34 -8.76
CA VAL A 16 -5.47 2.42 -7.80
C VAL A 16 -6.87 2.03 -8.27
N LEU A 17 -7.06 0.76 -8.61
CA LEU A 17 -8.36 0.21 -9.01
C LEU A 17 -9.24 -0.09 -7.81
N ARG A 18 -8.66 -0.69 -6.77
CA ARG A 18 -9.40 -1.15 -5.60
C ARG A 18 -8.52 -1.17 -4.36
N ILE A 19 -9.09 -0.79 -3.22
CA ILE A 19 -8.44 -0.91 -1.91
C ILE A 19 -9.37 -1.71 -0.99
N VAL A 20 -8.84 -2.79 -0.42
CA VAL A 20 -9.53 -3.61 0.57
C VAL A 20 -8.73 -3.58 1.86
N ILE A 21 -9.37 -3.31 2.99
CA ILE A 21 -8.72 -3.26 4.30
C ILE A 21 -9.36 -4.31 5.20
N PHE A 22 -8.52 -5.10 5.87
CA PHE A 22 -8.97 -6.15 6.77
C PHE A 22 -8.14 -6.14 8.05
N LYS A 23 -8.78 -6.57 9.13
CA LYS A 23 -8.20 -6.60 10.46
C LYS A 23 -8.30 -8.03 10.98
N LYS A 24 -7.27 -8.84 10.68
CA LYS A 24 -7.26 -10.28 11.03
C LYS A 24 -6.07 -10.64 11.91
N ASN A 25 -4.90 -10.02 11.70
CA ASN A 25 -3.72 -10.07 12.58
C ASN A 25 -2.93 -8.75 12.45
N GLY A 26 -3.49 -7.67 13.00
CA GLY A 26 -3.04 -6.30 12.71
C GLY A 26 -3.86 -5.65 11.58
N VAL A 27 -3.44 -4.47 11.15
CA VAL A 27 -4.09 -3.76 10.03
C VAL A 27 -3.40 -4.18 8.75
N GLN A 28 -4.14 -4.84 7.87
CA GLN A 28 -3.67 -5.23 6.55
C GLN A 28 -4.53 -4.57 5.48
N ALA A 29 -3.91 -4.26 4.35
CA ALA A 29 -4.59 -3.71 3.20
C ALA A 29 -4.07 -4.37 1.92
N MET A 30 -4.99 -4.58 0.98
CA MET A 30 -4.69 -4.97 -0.39
C MET A 30 -5.04 -3.81 -1.30
N VAL A 31 -4.14 -3.51 -2.21
CA VAL A 31 -4.30 -2.46 -3.22
C VAL A 31 -4.13 -3.11 -4.59
N GLU A 32 -5.17 -3.06 -5.40
CA GLU A 32 -5.11 -3.43 -6.82
C GLU A 32 -4.74 -2.21 -7.64
N PHE A 33 -3.77 -2.40 -8.53
CA PHE A 33 -3.32 -1.41 -9.50
C PHE A 33 -3.72 -1.83 -10.91
N ASP A 34 -3.80 -0.87 -11.82
CA ASP A 34 -4.08 -1.12 -13.24
C ASP A 34 -2.98 -1.93 -13.94
N SER A 35 -1.74 -1.76 -13.48
CA SER A 35 -0.55 -2.34 -14.11
C SER A 35 0.38 -2.95 -13.07
N LEU A 36 1.05 -4.04 -13.48
CA LEU A 36 2.01 -4.77 -12.67
C LEU A 36 3.22 -3.89 -12.34
N ASP A 37 3.62 -3.03 -13.28
CA ASP A 37 4.73 -2.09 -13.12
C ASP A 37 4.43 -1.01 -12.06
N ALA A 38 3.20 -0.49 -12.02
CA ALA A 38 2.74 0.40 -10.94
C ALA A 38 2.76 -0.30 -9.58
N ALA A 39 2.30 -1.55 -9.50
CA ALA A 39 2.33 -2.34 -8.28
C ALA A 39 3.76 -2.58 -7.79
N THR A 40 4.68 -2.92 -8.70
CA THR A 40 6.11 -3.11 -8.39
C THR A 40 6.74 -1.81 -7.90
N ARG A 41 6.50 -0.68 -8.58
CA ARG A 41 7.02 0.64 -8.15
C ARG A 41 6.47 1.06 -6.81
N ALA A 42 5.16 0.91 -6.58
CA ALA A 42 4.53 1.22 -5.31
C ALA A 42 5.15 0.37 -4.18
N ARG A 43 5.33 -0.94 -4.41
CA ARG A 43 6.02 -1.81 -3.46
C ARG A 43 7.43 -1.32 -3.17
N ASP A 44 8.24 -1.05 -4.18
CA ASP A 44 9.65 -0.69 -3.98
C ASP A 44 9.81 0.62 -3.18
N ASN A 45 8.92 1.59 -3.40
CA ASN A 45 8.95 2.88 -2.71
C ASN A 45 8.31 2.85 -1.31
N LEU A 46 7.29 2.02 -1.11
CA LEU A 46 6.50 2.01 0.12
C LEU A 46 6.87 0.87 1.06
N ASN A 47 7.55 -0.18 0.58
CA ASN A 47 8.00 -1.30 1.41
C ASN A 47 9.19 -0.86 2.29
N GLY A 48 9.01 -0.95 3.59
CA GLY A 48 9.98 -0.44 4.57
C GLY A 48 9.84 1.06 4.85
N ALA A 49 8.86 1.74 4.25
CA ALA A 49 8.58 3.14 4.56
C ALA A 49 7.78 3.26 5.86
N ASP A 50 8.12 4.23 6.69
CA ASP A 50 7.36 4.55 7.90
C ASP A 50 6.23 5.53 7.56
N ILE A 51 4.98 5.15 7.88
CA ILE A 51 3.81 6.02 7.62
C ILE A 51 3.88 7.28 8.49
N TYR A 52 4.41 7.14 9.70
CA TYR A 52 4.64 8.23 10.63
C TYR A 52 6.10 8.18 11.08
N SER A 53 6.76 9.33 11.17
CA SER A 53 8.18 9.40 11.54
C SER A 53 8.43 8.66 12.86
N GLY A 54 9.09 7.49 12.78
CA GLY A 54 9.39 6.63 13.93
C GLY A 54 8.30 5.65 14.36
N CYS A 55 7.24 5.42 13.56
CA CYS A 55 6.21 4.43 13.89
C CYS A 55 5.48 3.88 12.64
N CYS A 56 5.06 2.60 12.73
CA CYS A 56 4.27 1.92 11.70
C CYS A 56 4.98 1.73 10.35
N THR A 57 6.09 0.99 10.35
CA THR A 57 6.75 0.53 9.12
C THR A 57 5.80 -0.30 8.26
N LEU A 58 5.58 0.14 7.03
CA LEU A 58 4.79 -0.59 6.03
C LEU A 58 5.58 -1.79 5.53
N LYS A 59 4.95 -2.94 5.51
CA LYS A 59 5.48 -4.13 4.86
C LYS A 59 4.58 -4.49 3.69
N ILE A 60 5.12 -4.50 2.49
CA ILE A 60 4.37 -4.74 1.25
C ILE A 60 4.93 -5.97 0.57
N ASP A 61 4.05 -6.94 0.38
CA ASP A 61 4.35 -8.18 -0.32
C ASP A 61 3.40 -8.37 -1.49
N TYR A 62 3.79 -9.20 -2.45
CA TYR A 62 2.89 -9.50 -3.56
C TYR A 62 1.76 -10.39 -3.04
N ALA A 63 0.53 -10.04 -3.41
CA ALA A 63 -0.59 -10.96 -3.20
C ALA A 63 -0.37 -12.21 -4.07
N LYS A 64 -0.58 -13.38 -3.48
CA LYS A 64 -0.47 -14.68 -4.16
C LYS A 64 -1.83 -15.15 -4.64
#